data_AF-A0A0F9IRW6-F1
#
_entry.id   AF-A0A0F9IRW6-F1
#
_cell.length_a   1.000
_cell.length_b   1.000
_cell.length_c   1.000
_cell.angle_alpha   90.00
_cell.angle_beta   90.00
_cell.angle_gamma   90.00
#
_symmetry.space_group_name_H-M   'P 1'
#
loop_
_entity.id
_entity.type
_entity.pdbx_description
1 polymer ?
#
loop_
_entity_poly.entity_id
_entity_poly.type
_entity_poly.pdbx_seq_one_letter_code
_entity_poly.pdbx_strand_id
1 'polypeptide(L)' 'MARVFVYDGREFPDPDPAMTPEEVRQSMTSFFPELANADIKQSKRGDDDIVEFQKRVGTKG' A
#
# COMPACT_ATOMS: atom_id res chain seq x y z
N MET A 1 13.68 -7.47 -8.99
CA MET A 1 12.78 -7.31 -7.83
C MET A 1 12.21 -5.92 -7.89
N ALA A 2 11.01 -5.79 -8.44
CA ALA A 2 10.23 -4.57 -8.33
C ALA A 2 9.24 -4.72 -7.17
N ARG A 3 9.03 -3.64 -6.42
CA ARG A 3 7.95 -3.56 -5.43
C ARG A 3 6.76 -2.88 -6.09
N VAL A 4 5.61 -3.52 -6.03
CA VAL A 4 4.36 -2.99 -6.57
C VAL A 4 3.41 -2.76 -5.42
N PHE A 5 2.95 -1.53 -5.28
CA PHE A 5 1.98 -1.18 -4.24
C PHE A 5 0.58 -1.24 -4.82
N VAL A 6 -0.33 -1.96 -4.19
CA VAL A 6 -1.71 -2.08 -4.65
C VAL A 6 -2.60 -1.37 -3.66
N TYR A 7 -3.37 -0.39 -4.11
CA TYR A 7 -4.34 0.30 -3.29
C TYR A 7 -5.66 0.48 -4.04
N ASP A 8 -6.77 0.02 -3.46
CA ASP A 8 -8.12 0.13 -4.02
C ASP A 8 -8.22 -0.47 -5.44
N GLY A 9 -7.52 -1.58 -5.68
CA GLY A 9 -7.43 -2.24 -6.99
C GLY A 9 -6.55 -1.52 -8.01
N ARG A 10 -5.83 -0.46 -7.61
CA ARG A 10 -4.88 0.26 -8.46
C ARG A 10 -3.45 -0.10 -8.07
N GLU A 11 -2.63 -0.35 -9.07
CA GLU A 11 -1.20 -0.61 -8.89
C GLU A 11 -0.43 0.71 -8.99
N PHE A 12 0.46 0.93 -8.02
CA PHE A 12 1.33 2.08 -7.90
C PHE A 12 2.77 1.59 -7.95
N PRO A 13 3.63 2.28 -8.73
CA PRO A 13 5.06 1.99 -8.71
C PRO A 13 5.64 2.35 -7.34
N ASP A 14 6.74 1.68 -6.97
CA ASP A 14 7.48 2.01 -5.76
C ASP A 14 7.93 3.48 -5.79
N PRO A 15 7.43 4.34 -4.87
CA PRO A 15 7.83 5.73 -4.86
C PRO A 15 9.28 5.91 -4.40
N ASP A 16 9.75 5.05 -3.50
CA ASP A 16 11.12 5.06 -3.02
C ASP A 16 11.53 3.66 -2.49
N PRO A 17 12.45 2.95 -3.17
CA PRO A 17 12.93 1.65 -2.74
C PRO A 17 13.61 1.65 -1.36
N ALA A 18 14.10 2.80 -0.89
CA ALA A 18 14.69 2.94 0.44
C ALA A 18 13.63 3.00 1.55
N MET A 19 12.37 3.33 1.22
CA MET A 19 11.29 3.40 2.18
C MET A 19 10.69 2.03 2.47
N THR A 20 10.38 1.81 3.75
CA THR A 20 9.60 0.65 4.16
C THR A 20 8.15 0.77 3.68
N PRO A 21 7.43 -0.35 3.50
CA PRO A 21 6.00 -0.33 3.19
C PRO A 21 5.16 0.57 4.11
N GLU A 22 5.56 0.66 5.39
CA GLU A 22 4.90 1.49 6.39
C GLU A 22 5.12 2.98 6.16
N GLU A 23 6.35 3.38 5.83
CA GLU A 23 6.68 4.78 5.48
C GLU A 23 6.01 5.20 4.19
N VAL A 24 5.97 4.31 3.18
CA VAL A 24 5.23 4.56 1.93
C VAL A 24 3.75 4.76 2.24
N ARG A 25 3.13 3.87 3.04
CA ARG A 25 1.74 4.04 3.48
C ARG A 25 1.53 5.40 4.14
N GLN A 26 2.41 5.77 5.07
CA GLN A 26 2.33 7.03 5.80
C GLN A 26 2.47 8.25 4.88
N SER A 27 3.41 8.23 3.93
CA SER A 27 3.56 9.28 2.92
C SER A 27 2.29 9.42 2.07
N MET A 28 1.73 8.28 1.63
CA MET A 28 0.50 8.23 0.87
C MET A 28 -0.73 8.72 1.66
N THR A 29 -0.70 8.74 3.00
CA THR A 29 -1.81 9.34 3.79
C THR A 29 -2.02 10.83 3.52
N SER A 30 -0.98 11.53 3.06
CA SER A 30 -1.09 12.94 2.65
C SER A 30 -2.04 13.12 1.46
N PHE A 31 -2.18 12.08 0.62
CA PHE A 31 -3.06 12.07 -0.55
C PHE A 31 -4.33 11.24 -0.31
N PHE A 32 -4.21 10.15 0.44
CA PHE A 32 -5.25 9.17 0.73
C PHE A 32 -5.36 8.98 2.25
N PRO A 33 -6.06 9.88 2.96
CA PRO A 33 -6.15 9.85 4.43
C PRO A 33 -6.62 8.51 5.01
N GLU A 34 -7.44 7.78 4.25
CA GLU A 34 -7.92 6.44 4.61
C GLU A 34 -6.80 5.40 4.77
N LEU A 35 -5.63 5.63 4.20
CA LEU A 35 -4.45 4.78 4.37
C LEU A 35 -3.88 4.84 5.79
N ALA A 36 -4.20 5.87 6.58
CA ALA A 36 -3.68 6.01 7.95
C ALA A 36 -4.06 4.81 8.84
N ASN A 37 -5.22 4.20 8.59
CA ASN A 37 -5.71 3.01 9.28
C ASN A 37 -5.79 1.78 8.35
N ALA A 38 -5.19 1.85 7.16
CA ALA A 38 -5.14 0.71 6.25
C ALA A 38 -4.17 -0.35 6.77
N ASP A 39 -4.57 -1.62 6.59
CA ASP A 39 -3.69 -2.76 6.83
C ASP A 39 -2.73 -2.93 5.65
N ILE A 40 -1.50 -3.35 5.95
CA ILE A 40 -0.48 -3.64 4.95
C ILE A 40 -0.41 -5.15 4.77
N LYS A 41 -0.65 -5.61 3.55
CA LYS A 41 -0.57 -7.01 3.19
C LYS A 41 0.54 -7.21 2.17
N GLN A 42 1.61 -7.85 2.61
CA GLN A 42 2.73 -8.19 1.74
C GLN A 42 2.50 -9.57 1.13
N SER A 43 2.72 -9.68 -0.16
CA SER A 43 2.56 -10.91 -0.94
C SER A 43 3.64 -10.94 -2.01
N LYS A 44 4.09 -12.12 -2.40
CA LYS A 44 5.06 -12.27 -3.49
C LYS A 44 4.36 -12.83 -4.71
N ARG A 45 4.60 -12.22 -5.87
CA ARG A 45 4.11 -12.73 -7.16
C ARG A 45 5.31 -13.04 -8.03
N GLY A 46 5.77 -14.29 -7.96
CA GLY A 46 7.03 -14.69 -8.62
C GLY A 46 8.21 -13.99 -7.96
N ASP A 47 8.94 -13.18 -8.73
CA ASP A 47 10.10 -12.40 -8.30
C ASP A 47 9.78 -10.99 -7.81
N ASP A 48 8.51 -10.57 -7.86
CA ASP A 48 8.07 -9.24 -7.45
C ASP A 48 7.36 -9.25 -6.09
N ASP A 49 7.62 -8.20 -5.31
CA ASP A 49 7.04 -7.96 -3.99
C ASP A 49 5.79 -7.08 -4.16
N ILE A 50 4.63 -7.64 -3.89
CA ILE A 50 3.35 -6.94 -3.92
C ILE A 50 2.97 -6.51 -2.51
N VAL A 51 2.74 -5.22 -2.35
CA VAL A 51 2.31 -4.61 -1.09
C VAL A 51 0.90 -4.06 -1.28
N GLU A 52 -0.10 -4.78 -0.82
CA GLU A 52 -1.49 -4.35 -0.87
C GLU A 52 -1.86 -3.56 0.38
N PHE A 53 -2.37 -2.33 0.20
CA PHE A 53 -2.96 -1.51 1.23
C PHE A 53 -4.47 -1.71 1.26
N GLN A 54 -4.97 -2.38 2.31
CA GLN A 54 -6.39 -2.57 2.51
C GLN A 54 -6.94 -1.47 3.43
N LYS A 55 -7.66 -0.51 2.86
CA LYS A 55 -8.39 0.49 3.65
C LYS A 55 -9.43 -0.21 4.54
N ARG A 56 -9.48 0.16 5.82
CA ARG A 56 -10.63 -0.14 6.67
C ARG A 56 -11.77 0.79 6.27
N VAL A 57 -12.57 0.37 5.30
CA VAL A 57 -13.85 1.03 5.03
C VAL A 57 -14.75 0.72 6.21
N GLY A 58 -14.97 1.69 7.10
CA GLY A 58 -16.05 1.58 8.08
C GLY A 58 -17.35 1.40 7.30
N THR A 59 -17.95 0.23 7.37
CA THR A 59 -19.32 0.05 6.89
C THR A 59 -20.19 0.94 7.75
N LYS A 60 -20.53 2.12 7.24
CA LYS A 60 -21.57 2.96 7.80
C LYS A 60 -22.89 2.25 7.50
N GLY A 61 -23.24 1.32 8.39
CA GLY A 61 -24.58 0.76 8.55
C GLY A 61 -25.28 1.47 9.69
#